data_AF-A0A529X5J9-F1
#
_entry.id   AF-A0A529X5J9-F1
#
_cell.length_a   1.000
_cell.length_b   1.000
_cell.length_c   1.000
_cell.angle_alpha   90.00
_cell.angle_beta   90.00
_cell.angle_gamma   90.00
#
_symmetry.space_group_name_H-M   'P 1'
#
loop_
_entity.id
_entity.type
_entity.pdbx_description
1 polymer ?
#
loop_
_entity_poly.entity_id
_entity_poly.type
_entity_poly.pdbx_seq_one_letter_code
_entity_poly.pdbx_strand_id
1 'polypeptide(L)'
;MNFLVTGGAGFIGSAVCRHLCANPAYRVTNLDKLTYAGNLASLRPIENAHNYRFEQADICDERAVLEILRRDDIDIVMNLAAESHVDRSIDGPGAFIETNIVGTYRILNAALEYWRGLSEERKAGFRFHHVSTDEVFGDLPFDGGMFVEETPYAPSSPYSASKAASDHLVRAWHETYGLPVVLSNCSNNYGPY
;
A
#
# COMPACT_ATOMS: atom_id res chain seq x y z
N MET A 1 15.50 -4.08 -9.74
CA MET A 1 14.04 -4.08 -9.57
C MET A 1 13.61 -2.68 -9.20
N ASN A 2 12.51 -2.21 -9.78
CA ASN A 2 11.95 -0.89 -9.58
C ASN A 2 10.69 -1.01 -8.73
N PHE A 3 10.69 -0.35 -7.57
CA PHE A 3 9.62 -0.39 -6.59
C PHE A 3 8.84 0.91 -6.61
N LEU A 4 7.52 0.81 -6.66
CA LEU A 4 6.62 1.90 -6.28
C LEU A 4 6.14 1.63 -4.86
N VAL A 5 6.49 2.49 -3.91
CA VAL A 5 5.99 2.43 -2.54
C VAL A 5 4.99 3.57 -2.36
N THR A 6 3.73 3.27 -2.10
CA THR A 6 2.75 4.31 -1.74
C THR A 6 2.72 4.52 -0.23
N GLY A 7 2.52 5.76 0.22
CA GLY A 7 2.52 6.08 1.65
C GLY A 7 3.91 6.01 2.28
N GLY A 8 4.96 6.14 1.47
CA GLY A 8 6.35 5.97 1.90
C GLY A 8 6.88 7.09 2.80
N ALA A 9 6.14 8.18 3.00
CA ALA A 9 6.46 9.20 4.00
C ALA A 9 5.77 8.95 5.36
N GLY A 10 4.91 7.92 5.47
CA GLY A 10 4.32 7.47 6.73
C GLY A 10 5.25 6.53 7.52
N PHE A 11 4.80 6.08 8.70
CA PHE A 11 5.59 5.28 9.65
C PHE A 11 6.23 4.02 9.05
N ILE A 12 5.42 3.06 8.59
CA ILE A 12 5.91 1.80 8.02
C ILE A 12 6.53 2.04 6.65
N GLY A 13 5.92 2.94 5.85
CA GLY A 13 6.38 3.27 4.50
C GLY A 13 7.80 3.84 4.46
N SER A 14 8.18 4.70 5.39
CA SER A 14 9.54 5.25 5.45
C SER A 14 10.57 4.18 5.81
N ALA A 15 10.22 3.26 6.72
CA ALA A 15 11.06 2.11 7.03
C ALA A 15 11.28 1.21 5.82
N VAL A 16 10.23 0.91 5.05
CA VAL A 16 10.31 0.15 3.79
C VAL A 16 11.20 0.86 2.78
N CYS A 17 10.99 2.17 2.56
CA CYS A 17 11.80 2.94 1.61
C CYS A 17 13.29 2.90 2.00
N ARG A 18 13.63 3.14 3.27
CA ARG A 18 15.02 3.08 3.76
C ARG A 18 15.62 1.68 3.61
N HIS A 19 14.85 0.65 3.92
CA HIS A 19 15.31 -0.73 3.79
C HIS A 19 15.60 -1.10 2.33
N LEU A 20 14.69 -0.77 1.40
CA LEU A 20 14.88 -1.05 -0.02
C LEU A 20 16.06 -0.26 -0.62
N CYS A 21 16.21 1.02 -0.24
CA CYS A 21 17.29 1.87 -0.75
C CYS A 21 18.68 1.41 -0.29
N ALA A 22 18.78 0.66 0.82
CA ALA A 22 20.04 0.07 1.27
C ALA A 22 20.65 -0.90 0.24
N ASN A 23 19.85 -1.45 -0.68
CA ASN A 23 20.34 -2.21 -1.82
C ASN A 23 20.45 -1.30 -3.07
N PRO A 24 21.67 -1.03 -3.58
CA PRO A 24 21.86 -0.15 -4.74
C PRO A 24 21.31 -0.72 -6.05
N ALA A 25 20.99 -2.02 -6.11
CA ALA A 25 20.36 -2.65 -7.28
C ALA A 25 18.84 -2.40 -7.35
N TYR A 26 18.24 -1.82 -6.30
CA TYR A 26 16.83 -1.47 -6.24
C TYR A 26 16.66 0.02 -6.47
N ARG A 27 15.62 0.39 -7.22
CA ARG A 27 15.18 1.78 -7.37
C ARG A 27 13.84 1.94 -6.67
N VAL A 28 13.68 2.98 -5.86
CA VAL A 28 12.48 3.22 -5.06
C VAL A 28 11.86 4.54 -5.49
N THR A 29 10.67 4.47 -6.07
CA THR A 29 9.77 5.61 -6.24
C THR A 29 8.78 5.61 -5.08
N ASN A 30 8.89 6.60 -4.20
CA ASN A 30 7.95 6.83 -3.11
C ASN A 30 6.86 7.81 -3.54
N LEU A 31 5.61 7.35 -3.59
CA LEU A 31 4.44 8.17 -3.85
C LEU A 31 3.72 8.45 -2.53
N ASP A 32 3.62 9.72 -2.14
CA ASP A 32 2.89 10.12 -0.93
C ASP A 32 2.12 11.42 -1.12
N LYS A 33 0.93 11.51 -0.53
CA LYS A 33 0.09 12.73 -0.56
C LYS A 33 0.59 13.80 0.42
N LEU A 34 1.42 13.41 1.40
CA LEU A 34 1.82 14.21 2.55
C LEU A 34 0.60 14.73 3.33
N THR A 35 -0.24 13.79 3.76
CA THR A 35 -1.31 14.09 4.73
C THR A 35 -0.71 14.45 6.10
N TYR A 36 -1.54 14.62 7.13
CA TYR A 36 -1.05 14.87 8.49
C TYR A 36 -0.07 13.79 9.00
N ALA A 37 -0.13 12.58 8.45
CA ALA A 37 0.70 11.44 8.86
C ALA A 37 1.99 11.31 8.03
N GLY A 38 2.10 12.03 6.91
CA GLY A 38 3.27 12.01 6.04
C GLY A 38 4.34 12.98 6.54
N ASN A 39 5.58 12.50 6.71
CA ASN A 39 6.69 13.31 7.17
C ASN A 39 7.99 12.99 6.43
N LEU A 40 8.42 13.93 5.57
CA LEU A 40 9.68 13.80 4.83
C LEU A 40 10.92 13.73 5.73
N ALA A 41 10.85 14.18 6.99
CA ALA A 41 11.95 14.05 7.93
C ALA A 41 12.36 12.59 8.17
N SER A 42 11.42 11.65 8.10
CA SER A 42 11.66 10.20 8.22
C SER A 42 12.49 9.64 7.06
N LEU A 43 12.57 10.37 5.94
CA LEU A 43 13.25 9.96 4.71
C LEU A 43 14.60 10.65 4.51
N ARG A 44 15.00 11.59 5.39
CA ARG A 44 16.30 12.28 5.31
C ARG A 44 17.51 11.35 5.08
N PRO A 45 17.61 10.15 5.69
CA PRO A 45 18.74 9.27 5.45
C PRO A 45 18.92 8.82 4.00
N ILE A 46 17.85 8.88 3.18
CA ILE A 46 17.84 8.44 1.78
C ILE A 46 17.41 9.53 0.80
N GLU A 47 17.15 10.76 1.25
CA GLU A 47 16.58 11.83 0.41
C GLU A 47 17.44 12.18 -0.80
N ASN A 48 18.76 12.00 -0.69
CA ASN A 48 19.75 12.23 -1.75
C ASN A 48 20.33 10.93 -2.33
N ALA A 49 19.74 9.77 -2.02
CA ALA A 49 20.21 8.51 -2.57
C ALA A 49 19.94 8.45 -4.07
N HIS A 50 20.93 8.03 -4.86
CA HIS A 50 20.85 7.95 -6.34
C HIS A 50 19.73 7.01 -6.85
N ASN A 51 19.27 6.11 -6.00
CA ASN A 51 18.26 5.10 -6.28
C ASN A 51 16.92 5.38 -5.57
N TYR A 52 16.73 6.56 -4.98
CA TYR A 52 15.49 6.99 -4.36
C TYR A 52 14.89 8.18 -5.11
N ARG A 53 13.56 8.20 -5.23
CA ARG A 53 12.81 9.33 -5.77
C ARG A 53 11.53 9.53 -4.99
N PHE A 54 11.20 10.78 -4.70
CA PHE A 54 9.93 11.16 -4.11
C PHE A 54 8.98 11.74 -5.17
N GLU A 55 7.70 11.38 -5.08
CA GLU A 55 6.59 11.88 -5.89
C GLU A 55 5.45 12.31 -4.97
N GLN A 56 5.15 13.60 -4.96
CA GLN A 56 4.00 14.10 -4.22
C GLN A 56 2.74 13.99 -5.07
N ALA A 57 1.93 12.97 -4.81
CA ALA A 57 0.70 12.70 -5.56
C ALA A 57 -0.33 11.98 -4.67
N ASP A 58 -1.58 12.00 -5.10
CA ASP A 58 -2.66 11.25 -4.47
C ASP A 58 -2.88 9.92 -5.20
N ILE A 59 -3.04 8.81 -4.48
CA ILE A 59 -3.38 7.51 -5.08
C ILE A 59 -4.76 7.54 -5.76
N CYS A 60 -5.62 8.51 -5.41
CA CYS A 60 -6.88 8.73 -6.13
C CYS A 60 -6.68 9.34 -7.53
N ASP A 61 -5.53 9.94 -7.84
CA ASP A 61 -5.19 10.40 -9.20
C ASP A 61 -4.64 9.22 -10.02
N GLU A 62 -5.57 8.42 -10.54
CA GLU A 62 -5.29 7.23 -11.35
C GLU A 62 -4.34 7.52 -12.53
N ARG A 63 -4.46 8.71 -13.14
CA ARG A 63 -3.60 9.11 -14.26
C ARG A 63 -2.18 9.35 -13.79
N ALA A 64 -1.98 10.10 -12.69
CA ALA A 64 -0.66 10.34 -12.14
C ALA A 64 0.01 9.02 -11.72
N VAL A 65 -0.73 8.11 -11.08
CA VAL A 65 -0.23 6.78 -10.72
C VAL A 65 0.21 6.00 -11.97
N LEU A 66 -0.61 5.97 -13.01
CA LEU A 66 -0.30 5.27 -14.26
C LEU A 66 0.92 5.87 -14.98
N GLU A 67 1.06 7.19 -14.98
CA GLU A 67 2.23 7.89 -15.51
C GLU A 67 3.51 7.51 -14.76
N ILE A 68 3.45 7.44 -13.42
CA ILE A 68 4.57 7.01 -12.57
C ILE A 68 4.96 5.56 -12.88
N LEU A 69 3.98 4.65 -12.93
CA LEU A 69 4.21 3.22 -13.24
C LEU A 69 4.94 3.04 -14.57
N ARG A 70 4.49 3.77 -15.61
CA ARG A 70 5.09 3.72 -16.96
C ARG A 70 6.48 4.31 -17.00
N ARG A 71 6.64 5.51 -16.47
CA ARG A 71 7.88 6.29 -16.55
C ARG A 71 9.03 5.62 -15.78
N ASP A 72 8.74 5.02 -14.63
CA ASP A 72 9.75 4.43 -13.76
C ASP A 72 9.91 2.92 -13.97
N ASP A 73 9.22 2.35 -14.97
CA ASP A 73 9.30 0.93 -15.32
C ASP A 73 9.12 0.02 -14.09
N ILE A 74 8.05 0.24 -13.32
CA ILE A 74 7.83 -0.41 -12.03
C ILE A 74 7.66 -1.93 -12.18
N ASP A 75 8.44 -2.69 -11.40
CA ASP A 75 8.33 -4.15 -11.32
C ASP A 75 7.42 -4.57 -10.15
N ILE A 76 7.47 -3.83 -9.04
CA ILE A 76 6.74 -4.17 -7.80
C ILE A 76 6.05 -2.93 -7.27
N VAL A 77 4.73 -3.03 -7.04
CA VAL A 77 3.98 -2.04 -6.28
C VAL A 77 3.84 -2.54 -4.85
N MET A 78 4.24 -1.73 -3.87
CA MET A 78 3.95 -1.93 -2.45
C MET A 78 2.97 -0.85 -2.00
N ASN A 79 1.70 -1.22 -1.85
CA ASN A 79 0.63 -0.29 -1.51
C ASN A 79 0.45 -0.18 0.02
N LEU A 80 0.97 0.89 0.63
CA LEU A 80 0.85 1.18 2.07
C LEU A 80 0.08 2.48 2.36
N ALA A 81 -0.20 3.31 1.35
CA ALA A 81 -0.97 4.55 1.51
C ALA A 81 -2.38 4.25 2.04
N ALA A 82 -2.69 4.79 3.22
CA ALA A 82 -3.97 4.65 3.88
C ALA A 82 -4.15 5.73 4.96
N GLU A 83 -5.40 6.03 5.29
CA GLU A 83 -5.76 6.58 6.59
C GLU A 83 -5.75 5.44 7.62
N SER A 84 -5.01 5.60 8.71
CA SER A 84 -4.64 4.48 9.59
C SER A 84 -5.05 4.60 11.06
N HIS A 85 -5.58 5.74 11.50
CA HIS A 85 -5.87 5.96 12.91
C HIS A 85 -7.33 5.68 13.27
N VAL A 86 -7.59 4.64 14.08
CA VAL A 86 -8.95 4.20 14.44
C VAL A 86 -9.80 5.34 15.01
N ASP A 87 -9.32 6.10 16.00
CA ASP A 87 -10.10 7.20 16.60
C ASP A 87 -10.54 8.26 15.57
N ARG A 88 -9.66 8.59 14.61
CA ARG A 88 -10.01 9.55 13.54
C ARG A 88 -11.05 9.00 12.58
N SER A 89 -11.13 7.68 12.44
CA SER A 89 -12.15 7.04 11.61
C SER A 89 -13.55 7.15 12.21
N ILE A 90 -13.65 7.31 13.54
CA ILE A 90 -14.91 7.54 14.25
C ILE A 90 -15.39 8.97 14.04
N ASP A 91 -14.49 9.94 14.16
CA ASP A 91 -14.82 11.36 14.00
C ASP A 91 -15.00 11.80 12.54
N GLY A 92 -14.29 11.17 11.60
CA GLY A 92 -14.22 11.57 10.20
C GLY A 92 -14.05 10.39 9.22
N PRO A 93 -15.02 9.47 9.10
CA PRO A 93 -14.91 8.26 8.29
C PRO A 93 -14.76 8.51 6.78
N GLY A 94 -15.17 9.68 6.28
CA GLY A 94 -15.14 9.99 4.84
C GLY A 94 -13.73 9.88 4.23
N ALA A 95 -12.69 10.29 4.97
CA ALA A 95 -11.31 10.16 4.50
C ALA A 95 -10.86 8.70 4.36
N PHE A 96 -11.36 7.81 5.23
CA PHE A 96 -11.04 6.38 5.19
C PHE A 96 -11.72 5.70 4.00
N ILE A 97 -12.97 6.06 3.69
CA ILE A 97 -13.64 5.57 2.48
C ILE A 97 -12.89 6.01 1.23
N GLU A 98 -12.59 7.31 1.13
CA GLU A 98 -11.92 7.87 -0.05
C GLU A 98 -10.53 7.28 -0.25
N THR A 99 -9.67 7.30 0.77
CA THR A 99 -8.29 6.85 0.59
C THR A 99 -8.19 5.32 0.60
N ASN A 100 -8.79 4.62 1.56
CA ASN A 100 -8.52 3.19 1.72
C ASN A 100 -9.30 2.37 0.69
N ILE A 101 -10.53 2.75 0.36
CA ILE A 101 -11.38 2.01 -0.59
C ILE A 101 -11.21 2.58 -2.00
N VAL A 102 -11.60 3.84 -2.21
CA VAL A 102 -11.57 4.45 -3.55
C VAL A 102 -10.13 4.55 -4.05
N GLY A 103 -9.19 4.97 -3.21
CA GLY A 103 -7.77 5.03 -3.55
C GLY A 103 -7.18 3.66 -3.92
N THR A 104 -7.52 2.60 -3.17
CA THR A 104 -7.10 1.23 -3.53
C THR A 104 -7.68 0.80 -4.88
N TYR A 105 -8.95 1.10 -5.14
CA TYR A 105 -9.56 0.86 -6.45
C TYR A 105 -8.82 1.59 -7.58
N ARG A 106 -8.47 2.87 -7.39
CA ARG A 106 -7.75 3.69 -8.38
C ARG A 106 -6.37 3.15 -8.69
N ILE A 107 -5.59 2.80 -7.66
CA ILE A 107 -4.25 2.22 -7.89
C ILE A 107 -4.34 0.81 -8.51
N LEU A 108 -5.35 0.02 -8.17
CA LEU A 108 -5.59 -1.29 -8.80
C LEU A 108 -5.92 -1.15 -10.30
N ASN A 109 -6.73 -0.16 -10.69
CA ASN A 109 -7.00 0.14 -12.08
C ASN A 109 -5.74 0.54 -12.84
N ALA A 110 -4.97 1.50 -12.30
CA ALA A 110 -3.73 1.96 -12.91
C ALA A 110 -2.72 0.82 -13.05
N ALA A 111 -2.56 -0.01 -12.00
CA ALA A 111 -1.69 -1.18 -12.03
C ALA A 111 -2.15 -2.23 -13.05
N LEU A 112 -3.46 -2.48 -13.16
CA LEU A 112 -4.01 -3.42 -14.14
C LEU A 112 -3.78 -2.94 -15.58
N GLU A 113 -4.04 -1.67 -15.88
CA GLU A 113 -3.78 -1.09 -17.19
C GLU A 113 -2.30 -1.17 -17.54
N TYR A 114 -1.44 -0.77 -16.59
CA TYR A 114 0.01 -0.85 -16.75
C TYR A 114 0.47 -2.28 -17.04
N TRP A 115 0.09 -3.24 -16.19
CA TRP A 115 0.46 -4.64 -16.31
C TRP A 115 0.00 -5.27 -17.62
N ARG A 116 -1.21 -4.94 -18.11
CA ARG A 116 -1.70 -5.41 -19.41
C ARG A 116 -0.84 -4.95 -20.59
N GLY A 117 -0.24 -3.76 -20.48
CA GLY A 117 0.66 -3.19 -21.47
C GLY A 117 2.11 -3.71 -21.43
N LEU A 118 2.47 -4.51 -20.43
CA LEU A 118 3.83 -5.06 -20.31
C LEU A 118 4.09 -6.21 -21.30
N SER A 119 5.36 -6.47 -21.59
CA SER A 119 5.77 -7.71 -22.27
C SER A 119 5.52 -8.93 -21.38
N GLU A 120 5.36 -10.12 -21.96
CA GLU A 120 5.07 -11.35 -21.20
C GLU A 120 6.13 -11.67 -20.13
N GLU A 121 7.42 -11.44 -20.44
CA GLU A 121 8.51 -11.59 -19.47
C GLU A 121 8.35 -10.66 -18.26
N ARG A 122 8.02 -9.38 -18.49
CA ARG A 122 7.79 -8.41 -17.41
C ARG A 122 6.50 -8.70 -16.65
N LYS A 123 5.44 -9.13 -17.32
CA LYS A 123 4.19 -9.56 -16.67
C LYS A 123 4.42 -10.70 -15.67
N ALA A 124 5.27 -11.66 -16.03
CA ALA A 124 5.61 -12.79 -15.15
C ALA A 124 6.35 -12.34 -13.88
N GLY A 125 7.17 -11.28 -13.98
CA GLY A 125 7.90 -10.68 -12.86
C GLY A 125 7.10 -9.68 -12.02
N PHE A 126 6.04 -9.08 -12.57
CA PHE A 126 5.29 -8.01 -11.91
C PHE A 126 4.57 -8.49 -10.64
N ARG A 127 4.58 -7.71 -9.56
CA ARG A 127 3.79 -7.99 -8.35
C ARG A 127 3.12 -6.74 -7.80
N PHE A 128 1.86 -6.89 -7.37
CA PHE A 128 1.13 -5.89 -6.60
C PHE A 128 0.97 -6.37 -5.15
N HIS A 129 1.80 -5.87 -4.24
CA HIS A 129 1.74 -6.19 -2.82
C HIS A 129 0.86 -5.18 -2.07
N HIS A 130 -0.28 -5.63 -1.55
CA HIS A 130 -1.14 -4.86 -0.67
C HIS A 130 -0.80 -5.13 0.80
N VAL A 131 -0.47 -4.06 1.54
CA VAL A 131 -0.20 -4.13 2.97
C VAL A 131 -1.48 -3.76 3.74
N SER A 132 -1.91 -4.68 4.59
CA SER A 132 -3.12 -4.59 5.39
C SER A 132 -2.84 -4.92 6.86
N THR A 133 -3.89 -5.06 7.64
CA THR A 133 -3.88 -5.17 9.10
C THR A 133 -4.59 -6.44 9.55
N ASP A 134 -4.21 -6.99 10.70
CA ASP A 134 -4.95 -8.03 11.40
C ASP A 134 -6.34 -7.59 11.88
N GLU A 135 -6.59 -6.29 12.05
CA GLU A 135 -7.92 -5.78 12.47
C GLU A 135 -9.07 -6.13 11.52
N VAL A 136 -8.78 -6.56 10.29
CA VAL A 136 -9.82 -7.06 9.36
C VAL A 136 -10.51 -8.32 9.89
N PHE A 137 -9.83 -9.08 10.76
CA PHE A 137 -10.34 -10.31 11.36
C PHE A 137 -11.19 -10.07 12.62
N GLY A 138 -11.33 -8.82 13.07
CA GLY A 138 -12.12 -8.46 14.25
C GLY A 138 -11.37 -8.71 15.56
N ASP A 139 -12.09 -9.20 16.56
CA ASP A 139 -11.57 -9.43 17.91
C ASP A 139 -11.39 -10.92 18.21
N LEU A 140 -10.38 -11.25 19.00
CA LEU A 140 -10.19 -12.57 19.59
C LEU A 140 -10.72 -12.61 21.04
N PRO A 141 -11.08 -13.80 21.55
CA PRO A 141 -11.27 -13.98 22.98
C PRO A 141 -10.04 -13.51 23.78
N PHE A 142 -10.28 -12.92 24.95
CA PHE A 142 -9.22 -12.32 25.77
C PHE A 142 -8.15 -13.33 26.23
N ASP A 143 -8.54 -14.59 26.46
CA ASP A 143 -7.71 -15.65 27.04
C ASP A 143 -7.22 -16.68 26.01
N GLY A 144 -7.39 -16.44 24.71
CA GLY A 144 -6.80 -17.30 23.70
C GLY A 144 -7.27 -17.05 22.26
N GLY A 145 -6.51 -17.62 21.34
CA GLY A 145 -6.75 -17.53 19.90
C GLY A 145 -5.59 -16.88 19.17
N MET A 146 -5.53 -17.14 17.86
CA MET A 146 -4.62 -16.48 16.94
C MET A 146 -5.36 -16.32 15.61
N PHE A 147 -5.08 -15.23 14.91
CA PHE A 147 -5.51 -15.08 13.53
C PHE A 147 -4.66 -15.96 12.61
N VAL A 148 -5.31 -16.56 11.63
CA VAL A 148 -4.71 -17.31 10.52
C VAL A 148 -5.26 -16.77 9.21
N GLU A 149 -4.63 -17.09 8.09
CA GLU A 149 -5.02 -16.60 6.77
C GLU A 149 -6.44 -17.00 6.36
N GLU A 150 -6.98 -18.09 6.93
CA GLU A 150 -8.37 -18.53 6.75
C GLU A 150 -9.37 -17.93 7.75
N THR A 151 -8.93 -17.08 8.70
CA THR A 151 -9.86 -16.43 9.65
C THR A 151 -10.87 -15.55 8.89
N PRO A 152 -12.18 -15.67 9.16
CA PRO A 152 -13.19 -14.83 8.54
C PRO A 152 -13.00 -13.35 8.86
N TYR A 153 -13.33 -12.48 7.92
CA TYR A 153 -13.33 -11.05 8.18
C TYR A 153 -14.51 -10.66 9.08
N ALA A 154 -14.25 -9.85 10.09
CA ALA A 154 -15.25 -9.37 11.05
C ALA A 154 -14.86 -7.98 11.62
N PRO A 155 -14.65 -6.96 10.76
CA PRO A 155 -14.12 -5.67 11.19
C PRO A 155 -15.07 -4.91 12.12
N SER A 156 -14.52 -4.32 13.18
CA SER A 156 -15.29 -3.60 14.23
C SER A 156 -15.31 -2.07 14.11
N SER A 157 -14.51 -1.46 13.23
CA SER A 157 -14.36 0.00 13.11
C SER A 157 -14.46 0.50 11.65
N PRO A 158 -14.73 1.80 11.40
CA PRO A 158 -14.67 2.34 10.03
C PRO A 158 -13.30 2.16 9.38
N TYR A 159 -12.21 2.26 10.16
CA TYR A 159 -10.86 1.94 9.70
C TYR A 159 -10.75 0.48 9.23
N SER A 160 -11.02 -0.50 10.11
CA SER A 160 -10.82 -1.90 9.76
C SER A 160 -11.80 -2.39 8.69
N ALA A 161 -13.02 -1.83 8.64
CA ALA A 161 -13.96 -2.08 7.56
C ALA A 161 -13.46 -1.55 6.21
N SER A 162 -12.82 -0.38 6.19
CA SER A 162 -12.22 0.17 4.98
C SER A 162 -11.03 -0.66 4.48
N LYS A 163 -10.22 -1.22 5.39
CA LYS A 163 -9.12 -2.14 5.07
C LYS A 163 -9.61 -3.51 4.60
N ALA A 164 -10.65 -4.05 5.24
CA ALA A 164 -11.32 -5.27 4.79
C ALA A 164 -11.88 -5.11 3.36
N ALA A 165 -12.50 -3.95 3.05
CA ALA A 165 -12.97 -3.64 1.72
C ALA A 165 -11.82 -3.54 0.70
N SER A 166 -10.69 -2.92 1.05
CA SER A 166 -9.51 -2.85 0.17
C SER A 166 -8.94 -4.23 -0.12
N ASP A 167 -8.87 -5.10 0.88
CA ASP A 167 -8.42 -6.49 0.75
C ASP A 167 -9.32 -7.28 -0.23
N HIS A 168 -10.64 -7.11 -0.13
CA HIS A 168 -11.58 -7.74 -1.07
C HIS A 168 -11.41 -7.24 -2.50
N LEU A 169 -11.19 -5.94 -2.71
CA LEU A 169 -10.92 -5.39 -4.04
C LEU A 169 -9.65 -6.00 -4.64
N VAL A 170 -8.56 -6.09 -3.87
CA VAL A 170 -7.29 -6.67 -4.32
C VAL A 170 -7.46 -8.12 -4.76
N ARG A 171 -8.14 -8.95 -3.93
CA ARG A 171 -8.44 -10.34 -4.28
C ARG A 171 -9.31 -10.44 -5.53
N ALA A 172 -10.36 -9.63 -5.62
CA ALA A 172 -11.26 -9.62 -6.77
C ALA A 172 -10.54 -9.23 -8.08
N TRP A 173 -9.57 -8.31 -8.03
CA TRP A 173 -8.76 -7.94 -9.20
C TRP A 173 -7.88 -9.08 -9.68
N HIS A 174 -7.35 -9.88 -8.76
CA HIS A 174 -6.65 -11.11 -9.10
C HIS A 174 -7.58 -12.13 -9.76
N GLU A 175 -8.67 -12.50 -9.09
CA GLU A 175 -9.60 -13.54 -9.56
C GLU A 175 -10.23 -13.18 -10.92
N THR A 176 -10.58 -11.92 -11.11
CA THR A 176 -11.30 -11.47 -12.32
C THR A 176 -10.36 -11.19 -13.48
N TYR A 177 -9.20 -10.58 -13.22
CA TYR A 177 -8.33 -10.03 -14.26
C TYR A 177 -6.95 -10.65 -14.34
N GLY A 178 -6.59 -11.52 -13.39
CA GLY A 178 -5.29 -12.18 -13.33
C GLY A 178 -4.14 -11.31 -12.83
N LEU A 179 -4.41 -10.10 -12.30
CA LEU A 179 -3.37 -9.22 -11.76
C LEU A 179 -2.58 -9.98 -10.67
N PRO A 180 -1.25 -10.11 -10.75
CA PRO A 180 -0.49 -10.88 -9.75
C PRO A 180 -0.37 -10.10 -8.45
N VAL A 181 -1.22 -10.42 -7.47
CA VAL A 181 -1.28 -9.74 -6.17
C VAL A 181 -0.63 -10.57 -5.06
N VAL A 182 -0.17 -9.88 -4.01
CA VAL A 182 0.23 -10.44 -2.72
C VAL A 182 -0.47 -9.63 -1.64
N LEU A 183 -1.00 -10.28 -0.61
CA LEU A 183 -1.69 -9.61 0.49
C LEU A 183 -1.05 -10.02 1.82
N SER A 184 -0.81 -9.06 2.70
CA SER A 184 -0.27 -9.32 4.04
C SER A 184 -1.07 -8.57 5.10
N ASN A 185 -1.57 -9.29 6.10
CA ASN A 185 -2.20 -8.74 7.29
C ASN A 185 -1.19 -8.83 8.44
N CYS A 186 -0.73 -7.69 8.96
CA CYS A 186 0.24 -7.66 10.05
C CYS A 186 -0.38 -7.12 11.35
N SER A 187 0.22 -7.48 12.48
CA SER A 187 -0.16 -6.96 13.79
C SER A 187 0.36 -5.55 14.03
N ASN A 188 0.02 -4.98 15.19
CA ASN A 188 0.46 -3.66 15.61
C ASN A 188 1.98 -3.47 15.50
N ASN A 189 2.37 -2.37 14.85
CA ASN A 189 3.76 -2.00 14.67
C ASN A 189 4.17 -0.93 15.69
N TYR A 190 5.42 -0.98 16.15
CA TYR A 190 6.03 0.04 17.02
C TYR A 190 7.54 0.15 16.75
N GLY A 191 8.13 1.31 17.02
CA GLY A 191 9.56 1.55 16.82
C GLY A 191 9.86 2.92 16.19
N PRO A 192 11.11 3.12 15.74
CA PRO A 192 11.52 4.34 15.03
C PRO A 192 10.82 4.51 13.68
N TYR A 193 10.54 5.76 13.31
CA TYR A 193 10.08 6.15 11.98
C TYR A 193 11.14 5.96 10.92
#